data_AF-A0A6N7HX08-F1
#
_entry.id   AF-A0A6N7HX08-F1
#
_cell.length_a   1.000
_cell.length_b   1.000
_cell.length_c   1.000
_cell.angle_alpha   90.00
_cell.angle_beta   90.00
_cell.angle_gamma   90.00
#
_symmetry.space_group_name_H-M   'P 1'
#
loop_
_entity.id
_entity.type
_entity.pdbx_description
1 polymer ?
#
loop_
_entity_poly.entity_id
_entity_poly.type
_entity_poly.pdbx_seq_one_letter_code
_entity_poly.pdbx_strand_id
1 'polypeptide(L)'
;MSENSAPIYDDKAEVRGKLDLTNAEWQRPGGDQVEIAFVPHTDGATYVAMRNATEPDGTVLVFTMAEWDAFVAGAKDGEFDEPW
;
A
#
# COMPACT_ATOMS: atom_id res chain seq x y z
N MET A 1 -10.50 -25.29 8.51
CA MET A 1 -9.28 -24.50 8.27
C MET A 1 -9.46 -23.22 9.06
N SER A 2 -8.62 -22.96 10.06
CA SER A 2 -8.85 -21.86 11.00
C SER A 2 -8.70 -20.50 10.32
N GLU A 3 -9.76 -19.70 10.33
CA GLU A 3 -9.70 -18.25 10.10
C GLU A 3 -8.94 -17.61 11.26
N ASN A 4 -7.62 -17.56 11.13
CA ASN A 4 -6.79 -16.75 12.01
C ASN A 4 -6.82 -15.32 11.46
N SER A 5 -7.97 -14.66 11.51
CA SER A 5 -8.05 -13.23 11.23
C SER A 5 -7.25 -12.54 12.33
N ALA A 6 -6.00 -12.19 12.01
CA ALA A 6 -5.16 -11.41 12.90
C ALA A 6 -5.94 -10.17 13.34
N PRO A 7 -5.84 -9.75 14.61
CA PRO A 7 -6.44 -8.49 15.04
C PRO A 7 -5.93 -7.37 14.14
N ILE A 8 -6.83 -6.70 13.43
CA ILE A 8 -6.49 -5.52 12.62
C ILE A 8 -6.24 -4.38 13.61
N TYR A 9 -5.00 -4.26 14.06
CA TYR A 9 -4.52 -3.02 14.64
C TYR A 9 -4.28 -2.07 13.46
N ASP A 10 -5.15 -1.06 13.28
CA ASP A 10 -4.90 0.01 12.30
C ASP A 10 -3.81 0.93 12.86
N ASP A 11 -2.58 0.41 12.87
CA ASP A 11 -1.36 1.10 13.32
C ASP A 11 -1.03 2.33 12.46
N LYS A 12 -1.88 2.66 11.48
CA LYS A 12 -1.69 3.76 10.53
C LYS A 12 -2.67 4.91 10.70
N ALA A 13 -3.61 4.83 11.63
CA ALA A 13 -4.60 5.89 11.80
C ALA A 13 -3.95 7.27 11.95
N GLU A 14 -2.76 7.35 12.58
CA GLU A 14 -2.00 8.60 12.71
C GLU A 14 -1.04 8.92 11.56
N VAL A 15 -0.75 7.95 10.68
CA VAL A 15 0.28 8.02 9.63
C VAL A 15 -0.30 8.42 8.28
N ARG A 16 -1.51 7.93 7.93
CA ARG A 16 -2.12 8.14 6.60
C ARG A 16 -2.25 9.62 6.21
N GLY A 17 -2.41 10.51 7.19
CA GLY A 17 -2.51 11.96 6.97
C GLY A 17 -1.20 12.74 7.11
N LYS A 18 -0.09 12.08 7.46
CA LYS A 18 1.19 12.74 7.81
C LYS A 18 2.40 12.20 7.05
N LEU A 19 2.24 11.16 6.25
CA LEU A 19 3.33 10.63 5.43
C LEU A 19 3.77 11.69 4.41
N ASP A 20 5.01 12.14 4.52
CA ASP A 20 5.60 13.09 3.57
C ASP A 20 5.96 12.39 2.26
N LEU A 21 5.22 12.70 1.19
CA LEU A 21 5.41 12.13 -0.14
C LEU A 21 6.22 13.04 -1.08
N THR A 22 6.71 14.19 -0.60
CA THR A 22 7.36 15.21 -1.44
C THR A 22 8.56 14.66 -2.23
N ASN A 23 9.29 13.72 -1.62
CA ASN A 23 10.46 13.07 -2.23
C ASN A 23 10.24 11.57 -2.51
N ALA A 24 8.99 11.12 -2.56
CA ALA A 24 8.69 9.72 -2.84
C ALA A 24 9.17 9.33 -4.24
N GLU A 25 9.95 8.24 -4.32
CA GLU A 25 10.40 7.68 -5.60
C GLU A 25 9.32 6.73 -6.15
N TRP A 26 8.46 7.28 -7.02
CA TRP A 26 7.37 6.53 -7.64
C TRP A 26 7.87 5.60 -8.75
N GLN A 27 7.44 4.35 -8.67
CA GLN A 27 7.80 3.26 -9.58
C GLN A 27 6.54 2.71 -10.25
N ARG A 28 6.65 2.33 -11.53
CA ARG A 28 5.57 1.72 -12.32
C ARG A 28 5.84 0.25 -12.62
N PRO A 29 5.52 -0.68 -11.71
CA PRO A 29 5.76 -2.09 -11.93
C PRO A 29 4.73 -2.67 -12.91
N GLY A 30 5.20 -3.11 -14.09
CA GLY A 30 4.41 -3.97 -14.98
C GLY A 30 3.21 -3.33 -15.69
N GLY A 31 3.00 -2.02 -15.62
CA GLY A 31 1.90 -1.32 -16.27
C GLY A 31 1.99 0.21 -16.15
N ASP A 32 0.99 0.92 -16.69
CA ASP A 32 0.91 2.38 -16.73
C ASP A 32 -0.15 2.99 -15.81
N GLN A 33 -0.96 2.16 -15.14
CA GLN A 33 -2.10 2.59 -14.32
C GLN A 33 -1.77 2.79 -12.85
N VAL A 34 -0.76 2.08 -12.31
CA VAL A 34 -0.44 2.09 -10.87
C VAL A 34 1.01 2.52 -10.66
N GLU A 35 1.20 3.40 -9.69
CA GLU A 35 2.51 3.76 -9.15
C GLU A 35 2.62 3.35 -7.69
N ILE A 36 3.80 2.87 -7.29
CA ILE A 36 4.15 2.54 -5.91
C ILE A 36 5.42 3.28 -5.47
N ALA A 37 5.51 3.63 -4.20
CA ALA A 37 6.73 4.20 -3.60
C ALA A 37 6.97 3.62 -2.21
N PHE A 38 8.23 3.39 -1.86
CA PHE A 38 8.65 3.02 -0.51
C PHE A 38 9.13 4.28 0.21
N VAL A 39 8.44 4.66 1.29
CA VAL A 39 8.60 5.95 1.94
C VAL A 39 9.05 5.74 3.39
N PRO A 40 10.32 6.06 3.72
CA PRO A 40 10.78 6.13 5.10
C PRO A 40 10.02 7.21 5.87
N HIS A 41 9.63 6.93 7.10
CA HIS A 41 8.90 7.85 7.95
C HIS A 41 9.68 8.18 9.24
N THR A 42 9.25 9.23 9.94
CA THR A 42 9.95 9.78 11.11
C THR A 42 9.89 8.87 12.34
N ASP A 43 8.96 7.92 12.37
CA ASP A 43 8.88 6.85 13.38
C ASP A 43 9.92 5.73 13.17
N GLY A 44 10.73 5.81 12.11
CA GLY A 44 11.74 4.82 11.75
C GLY A 44 11.19 3.64 10.93
N ALA A 45 9.90 3.61 10.63
CA ALA A 45 9.29 2.61 9.75
C ALA A 45 9.37 3.04 8.28
N THR A 46 9.13 2.08 7.38
CA THR A 46 8.90 2.33 5.95
C THR A 46 7.47 1.95 5.62
N TYR A 47 6.81 2.83 4.87
CA TYR A 47 5.45 2.62 4.37
C TYR A 47 5.48 2.46 2.85
N VAL A 48 4.51 1.74 2.30
CA VAL A 48 4.32 1.63 0.86
C VAL A 48 3.15 2.52 0.47
N ALA A 49 3.40 3.51 -0.38
CA ALA A 49 2.37 4.35 -0.95
C ALA A 49 1.98 3.82 -2.33
N MET A 50 0.69 3.75 -2.64
CA MET A 50 0.17 3.34 -3.94
C MET A 50 -0.85 4.36 -4.44
N ARG A 51 -0.76 4.74 -5.71
CA ARG A 51 -1.69 5.71 -6.33
C ARG A 51 -2.03 5.35 -7.77
N ASN A 52 -3.09 5.95 -8.29
CA ASN A 52 -3.39 5.94 -9.71
C ASN A 52 -2.37 6.83 -10.44
N ALA A 53 -1.63 6.26 -11.39
CA ALA A 53 -0.61 6.96 -12.17
C ALA A 53 -1.19 8.08 -13.06
N THR A 54 -2.48 8.00 -13.43
CA THR A 54 -3.16 9.04 -14.23
C THR A 54 -3.73 10.17 -13.36
N GLU A 55 -3.78 9.98 -12.04
CA GLU A 55 -4.27 10.95 -11.06
C GLU A 55 -3.25 11.08 -9.91
N PRO A 56 -2.05 11.62 -10.18
CA PRO A 56 -0.95 11.64 -9.22
C PRO A 56 -1.24 12.48 -7.96
N ASP A 57 -2.13 13.46 -8.06
CA ASP A 57 -2.62 14.30 -6.96
C ASP A 57 -3.92 13.74 -6.32
N GLY A 58 -4.36 12.57 -6.78
CA GLY A 58 -5.54 11.87 -6.29
C GLY A 58 -5.29 11.15 -4.95
N THR A 59 -6.15 10.16 -4.67
CA THR A 59 -6.05 9.39 -3.43
C THR A 59 -4.80 8.51 -3.43
N VAL A 60 -4.05 8.55 -2.32
CA VAL A 60 -2.92 7.66 -2.06
C VAL A 60 -3.32 6.65 -0.99
N LEU A 61 -3.17 5.37 -1.31
CA LEU A 61 -3.30 4.27 -0.35
C LEU A 61 -1.96 4.04 0.33
N VAL A 62 -1.97 3.86 1.66
CA VAL A 62 -0.75 3.69 2.46
C VAL A 62 -0.77 2.35 3.17
N PHE A 63 0.28 1.57 2.94
CA PHE A 63 0.51 0.24 3.49
C PHE A 63 1.67 0.26 4.49
N THR A 64 1.57 -0.54 5.56
CA THR A 64 2.72 -0.94 6.36
C THR A 64 3.40 -2.05 5.57
N MET A 65 4.65 -2.38 5.87
CA MET A 65 5.29 -3.51 5.19
C MET A 65 4.50 -4.82 5.37
N ALA A 66 3.98 -5.10 6.56
CA ALA A 66 3.18 -6.29 6.82
C ALA A 66 1.87 -6.33 6.02
N GLU A 67 1.16 -5.20 5.92
CA GLU A 67 -0.06 -5.14 5.11
C GLU A 67 0.23 -5.18 3.61
N TRP A 68 1.35 -4.61 3.17
CA TRP A 68 1.78 -4.72 1.77
C TRP A 68 2.10 -6.17 1.40
N ASP A 69 2.82 -6.89 2.26
CA ASP A 69 3.11 -8.31 2.06
C ASP A 69 1.82 -9.13 2.00
N ALA A 70 0.87 -8.87 2.90
CA ALA A 70 -0.44 -9.52 2.89
C ALA A 70 -1.23 -9.20 1.62
N PHE A 71 -1.28 -7.92 1.20
CA PHE A 71 -1.94 -7.50 -0.04
C PHE A 71 -1.36 -8.19 -1.27
N VAL A 72 -0.03 -8.24 -1.39
CA VAL A 72 0.65 -8.90 -2.51
C VAL A 72 0.41 -10.42 -2.49
N ALA A 73 0.39 -11.04 -1.31
CA ALA A 73 0.07 -12.46 -1.17
C ALA A 73 -1.36 -12.76 -1.62
N GLY A 74 -2.35 -12.01 -1.13
CA GLY A 74 -3.76 -12.17 -1.54
C GLY A 74 -3.96 -11.94 -3.04
N ALA A 75 -3.31 -10.91 -3.60
CA ALA A 75 -3.35 -10.65 -5.04
C ALA A 75 -2.77 -11.81 -5.87
N LYS A 76 -1.70 -12.45 -5.40
CA LYS A 76 -1.11 -13.63 -6.07
C LYS A 76 -1.95 -14.88 -5.91
N ASP A 77 -2.68 -15.01 -4.81
CA ASP A 77 -3.63 -16.10 -4.58
C ASP A 77 -4.94 -15.91 -5.37
N GLY A 78 -5.06 -14.82 -6.13
CA GLY A 78 -6.19 -14.56 -7.02
C GLY A 78 -7.41 -13.99 -6.31
N GLU A 79 -7.26 -13.37 -5.13
CA GLU A 79 -8.37 -12.72 -4.41
C GLU A 79 -9.07 -11.62 -5.24
N PHE A 80 -8.39 -11.09 -6.27
CA PHE A 80 -8.92 -10.11 -7.20
C PHE A 80 -9.20 -10.67 -8.60
N ASP A 81 -9.20 -11.98 -8.81
CA ASP A 81 -9.46 -12.57 -10.14
C ASP A 81 -10.94 -12.90 -10.38
N GLU A 82 -11.82 -12.54 -9.43
CA GLU A 82 -13.25 -12.83 -9.56
C GLU A 82 -13.90 -12.06 -10.73
N PRO A 83 -14.83 -12.69 -11.47
CA PRO A 83 -15.43 -12.11 -12.66
C PRO A 83 -16.48 -11.05 -12.27
N TRP A 84 -16.05 -9.80 -12.16
CA TRP A 84 -16.96 -8.65 -12.09
C TRP A 84 -17.65 -8.36 -13.41
#